data_AF-A0A0F9EFL6-F1
#
_entry.id   AF-A0A0F9EFL6-F1
#
_cell.length_a   1.000
_cell.length_b   1.000
_cell.length_c   1.000
_cell.angle_alpha   90.00
_cell.angle_beta   90.00
_cell.angle_gamma   90.00
#
_symmetry.space_group_name_H-M   'P 1'
#
loop_
_entity.id
_entity.type
_entity.pdbx_description
1 polymer ?
#
loop_
_entity_poly.entity_id
_entity_poly.type
_entity_poly.pdbx_seq_one_letter_code
_entity_poly.pdbx_strand_id
1 'polypeptide(L)'
;MSFRINVVGRQTNATAGAGYLVVGVIDNNAGTTALVGSVATTTVGEDVAGWDVTVTADDTNDGINVLVDGAVGDSVNWVARAEIVESCG
;
A
#
# COMPACT_ATOMS: atom_id res chain seq x y z
N MET A 1 11.76 4.47 9.45
CA MET A 1 11.48 3.18 8.78
C MET A 1 11.20 3.43 7.30
N SER A 2 11.89 2.75 6.38
CA SER A 2 11.53 2.76 4.95
C SER A 2 10.78 1.49 4.58
N PHE A 3 9.84 1.60 3.64
CA PHE A 3 9.08 0.46 3.14
C PHE A 3 9.07 0.40 1.60
N ARG A 4 9.03 -0.84 1.09
CA ARG A 4 8.72 -1.16 -0.30
C ARG A 4 7.68 -2.27 -0.33
N ILE A 5 6.55 -2.02 -0.97
CA ILE A 5 5.39 -2.91 -0.95
C ILE A 5 5.04 -3.26 -2.38
N ASN A 6 4.94 -4.56 -2.65
CA ASN A 6 4.38 -5.07 -3.89
C ASN A 6 2.97 -5.59 -3.60
N VAL A 7 1.97 -5.04 -4.28
CA VAL A 7 0.57 -5.39 -4.11
C VAL A 7 0.01 -5.93 -5.41
N VAL A 8 -0.73 -7.03 -5.32
CA VAL A 8 -1.46 -7.60 -6.45
C VAL A 8 -2.93 -7.74 -6.10
N GLY A 9 -3.79 -7.40 -7.06
CA GLY A 9 -5.22 -7.64 -7.01
C GLY A 9 -5.59 -8.69 -8.05
N ARG A 10 -6.38 -9.69 -7.67
CA ARG A 10 -6.95 -10.66 -8.61
C ARG A 10 -8.43 -10.78 -8.37
N GLN A 11 -9.22 -10.45 -9.39
CA GLN A 11 -10.65 -10.65 -9.32
C GLN A 11 -10.97 -12.14 -9.19
N THR A 12 -11.92 -12.47 -8.31
CA THR A 12 -12.36 -13.84 -8.05
C THR A 12 -13.68 -14.17 -8.72
N ASN A 13 -14.48 -13.14 -9.04
CA ASN A 13 -15.74 -13.27 -9.76
C ASN A 13 -15.66 -12.91 -11.25
N ALA A 14 -14.46 -12.59 -11.76
CA ALA A 14 -14.16 -12.35 -13.17
C ALA A 14 -12.63 -12.45 -13.40
N THR A 15 -12.08 -11.90 -14.49
CA THR A 15 -10.69 -12.14 -14.93
C THR A 15 -9.73 -10.98 -14.72
N ALA A 16 -10.18 -9.83 -14.21
CA ALA A 16 -9.33 -8.65 -14.06
C ALA A 16 -8.19 -8.86 -13.06
N GLY A 17 -7.06 -8.22 -13.32
CA GLY A 17 -5.93 -8.14 -12.40
C GLY A 17 -5.32 -6.74 -12.34
N ALA A 18 -4.57 -6.51 -11.26
CA ALA A 18 -3.75 -5.31 -11.10
C ALA A 18 -2.49 -5.59 -10.28
N GLY A 19 -1.47 -4.75 -10.46
CA GLY A 19 -0.21 -4.80 -9.72
C GLY A 19 0.33 -3.40 -9.45
N TYR A 20 0.76 -3.16 -8.21
CA TYR A 20 1.25 -1.87 -7.75
C TYR A 20 2.55 -2.03 -6.95
N LEU A 21 3.49 -1.11 -7.18
CA LEU A 21 4.69 -0.95 -6.38
C LEU A 21 4.61 0.36 -5.61
N VAL A 22 4.66 0.27 -4.29
CA VAL A 22 4.57 1.42 -3.38
C VAL A 22 5.85 1.55 -2.58
N VAL A 23 6.41 2.76 -2.49
CA VAL A 23 7.59 3.05 -1.67
C VAL A 23 7.39 4.31 -0.84
N GLY A 24 7.97 4.32 0.35
CA GLY A 24 7.89 5.47 1.24
C GLY A 24 8.71 5.30 2.51
N VAL A 25 8.63 6.31 3.36
CA VAL A 25 9.31 6.37 4.65
C VAL A 25 8.33 6.93 5.68
N ILE A 26 8.29 6.32 6.86
CA ILE A 26 7.71 6.92 8.06
C ILE A 26 8.78 7.11 9.12
N ASP A 27 8.55 8.06 10.01
CA ASP A 27 9.23 8.17 11.29
C ASP A 27 8.20 8.18 12.42
N ASN A 28 8.67 7.86 13.62
CA ASN A 28 7.95 8.13 14.86
C ASN A 28 8.77 9.16 15.63
N ASN A 29 8.32 10.42 15.60
CA ASN A 29 8.99 11.53 16.24
C ASN A 29 8.27 11.91 17.53
N ALA A 30 8.89 11.57 18.68
CA ALA A 30 8.36 11.85 20.02
C ALA A 30 6.93 11.31 20.26
N GLY A 31 6.59 10.16 19.69
CA GLY A 31 5.28 9.52 19.84
C GLY A 31 4.28 9.91 18.76
N THR A 32 4.71 10.59 17.69
CA THR A 32 3.88 10.84 16.51
C THR A 32 4.45 10.11 15.31
N THR A 33 3.70 9.14 14.78
CA THR A 33 4.04 8.41 13.56
C THR A 33 3.50 9.13 12.33
N ALA A 34 4.40 9.55 11.42
CA ALA A 34 4.07 10.34 10.25
C ALA A 34 4.88 9.93 9.01
N LEU A 35 4.39 10.32 7.83
CA LEU A 35 5.15 10.18 6.58
C LEU A 35 6.31 11.17 6.54
N VAL A 36 7.50 10.68 6.17
CA VAL A 36 8.62 11.53 5.80
C VAL A 36 8.54 11.78 4.30
N GLY A 37 7.94 12.91 3.93
CA GLY A 37 7.67 13.27 2.54
C GLY A 37 6.38 12.62 2.01
N SER A 38 6.41 12.16 0.76
CA SER A 38 5.26 11.56 0.08
C SER A 38 5.48 10.08 -0.23
N VAL A 39 4.40 9.30 -0.19
CA VAL A 39 4.40 7.95 -0.76
C VAL A 39 4.43 8.03 -2.28
N ALA A 40 5.24 7.19 -2.91
CA ALA A 40 5.24 7.02 -4.36
C ALA A 40 4.63 5.67 -4.72
N THR A 41 3.53 5.70 -5.47
CA THR A 41 2.86 4.52 -6.03
C THR A 41 3.11 4.46 -7.52
N THR A 42 3.50 3.29 -8.02
CA THR A 42 3.62 2.98 -9.44
C THR A 42 2.63 1.87 -9.80
N THR A 43 1.67 2.18 -10.66
CA THR A 43 0.82 1.17 -11.30
C THR A 43 1.66 0.40 -12.31
N VAL A 44 1.89 -0.88 -12.04
CA VAL A 44 2.65 -1.79 -12.92
C VAL A 44 1.74 -2.30 -14.05
N GLY A 45 0.46 -2.53 -13.74
CA GLY A 45 -0.59 -2.88 -14.68
C GLY A 45 -1.94 -2.89 -13.97
N GLU A 46 -3.00 -2.56 -14.70
CA GLU A 46 -4.35 -2.44 -14.17
C GLU A 46 -5.36 -2.65 -15.30
N ASP A 47 -6.22 -3.67 -15.17
CA ASP A 47 -7.27 -3.96 -16.15
C ASP A 47 -8.53 -3.10 -15.93
N VAL A 48 -8.79 -2.71 -14.68
CA VAL A 48 -10.00 -1.99 -14.27
C VAL A 48 -9.62 -0.63 -13.71
N ALA A 49 -9.91 0.42 -14.48
CA ALA A 49 -9.70 1.79 -14.06
C ALA A 49 -10.49 2.08 -12.77
N GLY A 50 -9.77 2.50 -11.72
CA GLY A 50 -10.35 2.84 -10.42
C GLY A 50 -10.11 1.80 -9.33
N TRP A 51 -9.43 0.70 -9.64
CA TRP A 51 -8.71 -0.01 -8.59
C TRP A 51 -7.50 0.82 -8.17
N ASP A 52 -7.13 0.79 -6.89
CA ASP A 52 -5.99 1.57 -6.41
C ASP A 52 -5.40 1.01 -5.12
N VAL A 53 -4.19 1.46 -4.78
CA VAL A 53 -3.50 1.19 -3.52
C VAL A 53 -2.96 2.49 -2.94
N THR A 54 -3.44 2.82 -1.75
CA THR A 54 -2.96 3.96 -0.96
C THR A 54 -2.25 3.46 0.30
N VAL A 55 -1.12 4.08 0.65
CA VAL A 55 -0.42 3.81 1.91
C VAL A 55 -0.37 5.08 2.75
N THR A 56 -0.73 4.97 4.02
CA THR A 56 -0.72 6.08 4.99
C THR A 56 0.03 5.69 6.25
N ALA A 57 0.54 6.69 6.97
CA ALA A 57 1.06 6.50 8.32
C ALA A 57 -0.11 6.28 9.30
N ASP A 58 0.07 5.37 10.25
CA ASP A 58 -0.87 5.11 11.33
C ASP A 58 -0.27 5.59 12.66
N ASP A 59 -0.74 6.73 13.15
CA ASP A 59 -0.32 7.31 14.42
C ASP A 59 -0.89 6.57 15.64
N THR A 60 -2.04 5.93 15.49
CA THR A 60 -2.67 5.21 16.61
C THR A 60 -1.97 3.88 16.88
N ASN A 61 -1.42 3.25 15.84
CA ASN A 61 -0.78 1.94 15.91
C ASN A 61 0.73 1.97 15.61
N ASP A 62 1.32 3.14 15.45
CA ASP A 62 2.74 3.36 15.15
C ASP A 62 3.24 2.54 13.96
N GLY A 63 2.54 2.63 12.83
CA GLY A 63 2.81 1.79 11.67
C GLY A 63 2.40 2.38 10.32
N ILE A 64 2.17 1.48 9.36
CA ILE A 64 1.65 1.81 8.04
C ILE A 64 0.34 1.08 7.78
N ASN A 65 -0.60 1.79 7.16
CA ASN A 65 -1.81 1.19 6.60
C ASN A 65 -1.63 0.98 5.10
N VAL A 66 -1.99 -0.20 4.60
CA VAL A 66 -2.06 -0.50 3.17
C VAL A 66 -3.53 -0.66 2.81
N LEU A 67 -4.09 0.36 2.17
CA LEU A 67 -5.50 0.41 1.78
C LEU A 67 -5.61 0.06 0.30
N VAL A 68 -6.56 -0.81 -0.02
CA VAL A 68 -6.83 -1.28 -1.38
C VAL A 68 -8.26 -0.95 -1.75
N ASP A 69 -8.45 -0.44 -2.95
CA ASP A 69 -9.77 -0.10 -3.49
C ASP A 69 -10.06 -0.96 -4.72
N GLY A 70 -11.28 -1.51 -4.76
CA GLY A 70 -11.83 -2.21 -5.91
C GLY A 70 -13.08 -1.50 -6.43
N ALA A 71 -13.49 -1.78 -7.67
CA ALA A 71 -14.70 -1.21 -8.23
C ALA A 71 -15.97 -1.89 -7.68
N VAL A 72 -17.10 -1.17 -7.76
CA VAL A 72 -18.40 -1.69 -7.30
C VAL A 72 -18.76 -2.97 -8.06
N GLY A 73 -19.06 -4.04 -7.32
CA GLY A 73 -19.42 -5.35 -7.87
C GLY A 73 -18.23 -6.29 -8.06
N ASP A 74 -17.00 -5.79 -7.92
CA ASP A 74 -15.80 -6.63 -8.00
C ASP A 74 -15.56 -7.33 -6.66
N SER A 75 -15.36 -8.64 -6.71
CA SER A 75 -14.79 -9.40 -5.60
C SER A 75 -13.32 -9.61 -5.90
N VAL A 76 -12.43 -8.96 -5.13
CA VAL A 76 -11.00 -8.95 -5.41
C VAL A 76 -10.25 -9.57 -4.25
N ASN A 77 -9.38 -10.54 -4.55
CA ASN A 77 -8.40 -11.05 -3.61
C ASN A 77 -7.14 -10.19 -3.71
N TRP A 78 -6.85 -9.44 -2.64
CA TRP A 78 -5.70 -8.57 -2.54
C TRP A 78 -4.60 -9.23 -1.71
N VAL A 79 -3.37 -9.19 -2.23
CA VAL A 79 -2.19 -9.71 -1.52
C VAL A 79 -1.08 -8.67 -1.56
N ALA A 80 -0.48 -8.38 -0.41
CA ALA A 80 0.65 -7.49 -0.29
C ALA A 80 1.87 -8.23 0.28
N ARG A 81 3.04 -8.01 -0.33
CA ARG A 81 4.34 -8.31 0.27
C ARG A 81 5.01 -6.98 0.63
N ALA A 82 5.26 -6.77 1.92
CA ALA A 82 6.01 -5.63 2.41
C ALA A 82 7.46 -6.03 2.72
N GLU A 83 8.39 -5.16 2.34
CA GLU A 83 9.78 -5.17 2.77
C GLU A 83 10.03 -3.90 3.57
N ILE A 84 10.53 -4.08 4.80
CA ILE A 84 10.69 -3.02 5.78
C ILE A 84 12.16 -2.96 6.20
N VAL A 85 12.70 -1.74 6.27
CA VAL A 85 14.01 -1.48 6.86
C VAL A 85 13.83 -0.44 7.96
N GLU A 86 14.23 -0.80 9.16
CA GLU A 86 14.23 0.07 10.33
C GLU A 86 15.66 0.32 10.81
N SER A 87 15.87 1.51 11.38
CA SER A 87 17.09 1.85 12.10
C SER A 87 16.71 2.23 13.52
N CYS A 88 17.29 1.58 14.51
CA CYS A 88 17.22 1.98 15.90
C CYS A 88 18.45 2.82 16.26
N GLY A 89 18.26 3.88 17.03
CA GLY A 89 19.30 4.82 17.47
C GLY A 89 18.86 5.60 18.69
#